data_AF-A0ABD0QBG9-F1
#
_entry.id   AF-A0ABD0QBG9-F1
#
_cell.length_a   1.000
_cell.length_b   1.000
_cell.length_c   1.000
_cell.angle_alpha   90.00
_cell.angle_beta   90.00
_cell.angle_gamma   90.00
#
_symmetry.space_group_name_H-M   'P 1'
#
loop_
_entity.id
_entity.type
_entity.pdbx_description
1 polymer ?
#
loop_
_entity_poly.entity_id
_entity_poly.type
_entity_poly.pdbx_seq_one_letter_code
_entity_poly.pdbx_strand_id
1 'polypeptide(L)' 'IGSEELQEALTSHCVVTRGETIIRTNTVDKATDVRDAMSKALYGRLFSWIVNRINALLQPDTNI' A
#
# COMPACT_ATOMS: atom_id res chain seq x y z
N ILE A 1 12.55 -2.05 -0.46
CA ILE A 1 12.00 -1.84 -1.82
C ILE A 1 12.95 -0.92 -2.55
N GLY A 2 13.67 -1.47 -3.53
CA GLY A 2 14.44 -0.66 -4.46
C GLY A 2 13.50 0.13 -5.38
N SER A 3 13.97 1.25 -5.95
CA SER A 3 13.15 2.04 -6.90
C SER A 3 12.70 1.21 -8.11
N GLU A 4 13.56 0.32 -8.58
CA GLU A 4 13.32 -0.55 -9.74
C GLU A 4 12.26 -1.62 -9.43
N GLU A 5 12.37 -2.27 -8.28
CA GLU A 5 11.39 -3.25 -7.76
C GLU A 5 10.00 -2.61 -7.56
N LEU A 6 9.95 -1.37 -7.08
CA LEU A 6 8.70 -0.62 -6.96
C LEU A 6 8.09 -0.30 -8.33
N GLN A 7 8.92 0.13 -9.28
CA GLN A 7 8.49 0.44 -10.62
C GLN A 7 7.93 -0.82 -11.30
N GLU A 8 8.60 -1.97 -11.19
CA GLU A 8 8.09 -3.23 -11.72
C GLU A 8 6.76 -3.63 -11.07
N ALA A 9 6.62 -3.50 -9.75
CA ALA A 9 5.37 -3.80 -9.05
C ALA A 9 4.19 -2.90 -9.47
N LEU A 10 4.46 -1.65 -9.86
CA LEU A 10 3.43 -0.72 -10.34
C LEU A 10 3.10 -0.91 -11.83
N THR A 11 4.09 -1.27 -12.62
CA THR A 11 3.99 -1.39 -14.08
C THR A 11 3.70 -2.80 -14.56
N SER A 12 3.75 -3.81 -13.69
CA SER A 12 3.49 -5.20 -14.04
C SER A 12 2.48 -5.83 -13.09
N HIS A 13 1.55 -6.59 -13.67
CA HIS A 13 0.59 -7.40 -12.94
C HIS A 13 0.93 -8.87 -13.17
N CYS A 14 1.25 -9.57 -12.08
CA CYS A 14 1.55 -10.99 -12.09
C CYS A 14 0.32 -11.78 -11.62
N VAL A 15 -0.18 -12.69 -12.47
CA VAL A 15 -1.27 -13.62 -12.10
C VAL A 15 -0.72 -15.03 -12.16
N VAL A 16 -0.73 -15.73 -11.03
CA VAL A 16 -0.40 -17.15 -10.97
C VAL A 16 -1.68 -17.95 -11.18
N THR A 17 -1.76 -18.71 -12.27
CA THR A 17 -2.89 -19.60 -12.56
C THR A 17 -2.37 -21.00 -12.84
N ARG A 18 -2.88 -22.01 -12.11
CA ARG A 18 -2.54 -23.44 -12.32
C ARG A 18 -1.03 -23.77 -12.35
N GLY A 19 -0.22 -23.05 -11.58
CA GLY A 19 1.23 -23.25 -11.52
C GLY A 19 2.03 -22.45 -12.56
N GLU A 20 1.36 -21.73 -13.46
CA GLU A 20 2.01 -20.83 -14.42
C GLU A 20 1.90 -19.39 -13.94
N THR A 21 3.04 -18.68 -13.98
CA THR A 21 3.15 -17.27 -13.64
C THR A 21 3.01 -16.44 -14.91
N ILE A 22 1.86 -15.78 -15.08
CA ILE A 22 1.63 -14.88 -16.22
C ILE A 22 1.94 -13.46 -15.77
N ILE A 23 3.04 -12.91 -16.30
CA ILE A 23 3.40 -11.51 -16.11
C ILE A 23 2.81 -10.70 -17.27
N ARG A 24 1.94 -9.73 -16.96
CA ARG A 24 1.42 -8.76 -17.94
C ARG A 24 1.85 -7.37 -17.55
N THR A 25 2.36 -6.62 -18.51
CA THR A 25 2.59 -5.19 -18.34
C THR A 25 1.25 -4.46 -18.21
N ASN A 26 1.13 -3.59 -17.21
CA ASN A 26 -0.02 -2.72 -17.02
C ASN A 26 -0.09 -1.69 -18.16
N THR A 27 -1.32 -1.34 -18.55
CA THR A 27 -1.54 -0.13 -19.35
C THR A 27 -1.21 1.12 -18.52
N VAL A 28 -0.97 2.24 -19.19
CA VAL A 28 -0.67 3.53 -18.52
C VAL A 28 -1.79 3.90 -17.53
N ASP A 29 -3.05 3.73 -17.93
CA ASP A 29 -4.20 4.02 -17.07
C ASP A 29 -4.20 3.13 -15.83
N LYS A 30 -3.95 1.82 -16.01
CA LYS A 30 -3.93 0.88 -14.90
C LYS A 30 -2.78 1.15 -13.93
N ALA A 31 -1.59 1.46 -14.44
CA ALA A 31 -0.45 1.83 -13.62
C ALA A 31 -0.73 3.12 -12.82
N THR A 32 -1.43 4.08 -13.43
CA THR A 32 -1.86 5.33 -12.77
C THR A 32 -2.83 5.04 -11.63
N ASP A 33 -3.85 4.22 -11.88
CA ASP A 33 -4.82 3.81 -10.85
C ASP A 33 -4.14 3.10 -9.68
N VAL A 34 -3.19 2.19 -9.95
CA VAL A 34 -2.45 1.45 -8.91
C VAL A 34 -1.60 2.40 -8.08
N ARG A 35 -0.91 3.38 -8.70
CA ARG A 35 -0.13 4.41 -8.00
C ARG A 35 -1.02 5.25 -7.08
N ASP A 36 -2.18 5.68 -7.56
CA ASP A 36 -3.10 6.51 -6.79
C ASP A 36 -3.74 5.73 -5.63
N ALA A 37 -4.09 4.45 -5.87
CA ALA A 37 -4.57 3.54 -4.83
C ALA A 37 -3.50 3.29 -3.75
N MET A 38 -2.24 3.07 -4.16
CA MET A 38 -1.11 2.93 -3.23
C MET A 38 -0.93 4.20 -2.38
N SER A 39 -1.01 5.37 -3.00
CA SER A 39 -0.90 6.65 -2.31
C SER A 39 -2.00 6.83 -1.26
N LYS A 40 -3.25 6.51 -1.62
CA LYS A 40 -4.40 6.55 -0.70
C LYS A 40 -4.23 5.56 0.47
N ALA A 41 -3.78 4.34 0.19
CA ALA A 41 -3.56 3.32 1.21
C ALA A 41 -2.45 3.71 2.20
N LEU A 42 -1.34 4.25 1.70
CA LEU A 42 -0.24 4.74 2.54
C LEU A 42 -0.69 5.89 3.43
N TYR A 43 -1.36 6.89 2.86
CA TYR A 43 -1.88 8.01 3.63
C TYR A 43 -2.89 7.55 4.68
N GLY A 44 -3.85 6.71 4.32
CA GLY A 44 -4.84 6.17 5.25
C GLY A 44 -4.20 5.40 6.42
N ARG A 45 -3.19 4.58 6.13
CA ARG A 45 -2.45 3.84 7.16
C ARG A 45 -1.66 4.78 8.08
N LEU A 46 -1.00 5.79 7.52
CA LEU A 46 -0.24 6.76 8.30
C LEU A 46 -1.15 7.60 9.18
N PHE A 47 -2.24 8.13 8.64
CA PHE A 47 -3.21 8.93 9.38
C PHE A 47 -3.81 8.13 10.54
N SER A 48 -4.26 6.91 10.27
CA SER A 48 -4.78 6.00 11.31
C SER A 48 -3.74 5.74 12.39
N TRP A 49 -2.47 5.49 12.01
CA TRP A 49 -1.39 5.31 12.97
C TRP A 49 -1.14 6.56 13.83
N ILE A 50 -1.11 7.75 13.23
CA ILE A 50 -0.92 9.02 13.95
C ILE A 50 -2.03 9.21 14.98
N VAL A 51 -3.29 9.07 14.56
CA VAL A 51 -4.45 9.23 15.44
C VAL A 51 -4.41 8.23 16.59
N ASN A 52 -4.15 6.95 16.29
CA ASN A 52 -4.05 5.92 17.31
C ASN A 52 -2.89 6.19 18.28
N ARG A 53 -1.76 6.70 17.78
CA ARG A 53 -0.60 7.05 18.61
C ARG A 53 -0.92 8.22 19.54
N ILE A 54 -1.56 9.27 19.03
CA ILE A 54 -1.99 10.42 19.85
C ILE A 54 -2.98 9.96 20.92
N ASN A 55 -4.00 9.18 20.53
CA ASN A 55 -4.99 8.68 21.47
C ASN A 55 -4.39 7.80 22.57
N ALA A 56 -3.39 6.97 22.23
CA ALA A 56 -2.67 6.16 23.21
C ALA A 56 -1.86 7.02 24.21
N LEU A 57 -1.30 8.15 23.76
CA LEU A 57 -0.54 9.06 24.64
C LEU A 57 -1.44 9.95 25.50
N LEU A 58 -2.67 10.22 25.05
CA LEU A 58 -3.67 11.00 25.78
C LEU A 58 -4.58 10.15 26.68
N GLN A 59 -4.45 8.83 26.61
CA GLN A 59 -5.25 7.92 27.42
C GLN A 59 -4.94 8.17 28.90
N PRO A 60 -5.92 8.56 29.73
CA PRO A 60 -5.69 8.76 31.16
C PRO A 60 -5.32 7.44 31.82
N ASP A 61 -4.30 7.44 32.69
CA ASP A 61 -4.01 6.30 33.55
C ASP A 61 -5.22 6.03 34.44
N THR A 62 -6.01 5.02 34.08
CA THR A 62 -7.11 4.54 34.91
C THR A 62 -6.53 3.55 35.91
N ASN A 63 -5.64 4.05 36.79
CA ASN A 63 -5.34 3.38 38.06
C ASN A 63 -6.25 4.01 39.11
N ILE A 64 -7.45 3.44 39.25
CA ILE A 64 -8.30 3.58 40.43
C ILE A 64 -7.99 2.37 41.33
#